data_AF-A0A3M8K8V3-F1
#
_entry.id   AF-A0A3M8K8V3-F1
#
_cell.length_a   1.000
_cell.length_b   1.000
_cell.length_c   1.000
_cell.angle_alpha   90.00
_cell.angle_beta   90.00
_cell.angle_gamma   90.00
#
_symmetry.space_group_name_H-M   'P 1'
#
loop_
_entity.id
_entity.type
_entity.pdbx_description
1 polymer ?
#
loop_
_entity_poly.entity_id
_entity_poly.type
_entity_poly.pdbx_seq_one_letter_code
_entity_poly.pdbx_strand_id
1 'polypeptide(L)'
;MPGQLFEGQLMSTWLIRLSAQLPAEMDPEARADLIERTRLAVEGWPEVQLWRLVGGWSVVAVVNSEHPHELIVELPLYPWLTVNIEPLAAF
;
A
#
# COMPACT_ATOMS: atom_id res chain seq x y z
N MET A 1 27.69 17.04 28.64
CA MET A 1 26.83 15.84 28.80
C MET A 1 26.17 15.59 27.44
N PRO A 2 26.62 14.61 26.63
CA PRO A 2 25.89 14.28 25.41
C PRO A 2 24.69 13.40 25.81
N GLY A 3 23.51 14.00 25.74
CA GLY A 3 22.23 13.32 25.97
C GLY A 3 21.95 12.37 24.82
N GLN A 4 21.93 11.09 25.16
CA GLN A 4 21.34 9.92 24.52
C GLN A 4 20.66 10.17 23.15
N LEU A 5 21.23 9.53 22.13
CA LEU A 5 20.55 9.18 20.89
C LEU A 5 19.25 8.44 21.25
N PHE A 6 18.11 9.00 20.86
CA PHE A 6 16.85 8.27 20.87
C PHE A 6 16.90 7.22 19.76
N GLU A 7 17.54 6.08 20.04
CA GLU A 7 17.45 4.85 19.24
C GLU A 7 16.10 4.18 19.50
N GLY A 8 15.05 4.83 19.01
CA GLY A 8 13.80 4.19 18.66
C GLY A 8 13.50 4.68 17.28
N GLN A 9 13.77 3.87 16.25
CA GLN A 9 13.48 4.26 14.89
C GLN A 9 11.97 4.47 14.77
N LEU A 10 11.54 5.73 14.74
CA LEU A 10 10.15 6.08 14.54
C LEU A 10 9.77 5.61 13.14
N MET A 11 8.92 4.60 13.05
CA MET A 11 8.33 4.20 11.77
C MET A 11 7.68 5.44 11.15
N SER A 12 8.12 5.79 9.93
CA SER A 12 7.56 6.94 9.23
C SER A 12 6.14 6.60 8.76
N THR A 13 5.26 7.59 8.80
CA THR A 13 3.90 7.46 8.25
C THR A 13 3.95 7.75 6.75
N TRP A 14 3.29 6.89 5.96
CA TRP A 14 3.26 6.97 4.51
C TRP A 14 1.83 7.01 4.01
N LEU A 15 1.58 7.85 3.01
CA LEU A 15 0.43 7.77 2.13
C LEU A 15 0.81 6.93 0.92
N ILE A 16 0.12 5.81 0.73
CA ILE A 16 0.31 4.92 -0.41
C ILE A 16 -0.96 4.93 -1.26
N ARG A 17 -0.82 5.24 -2.54
CA ARG A 17 -1.89 5.10 -3.53
C ARG A 17 -1.55 3.97 -4.48
N LEU A 18 -2.49 3.04 -4.64
CA LEU A 18 -2.39 1.93 -5.57
C LEU A 18 -3.54 2.02 -6.57
N SER A 19 -3.22 1.97 -7.87
CA SER A 19 -4.21 1.95 -8.95
C SER A 19 -3.90 0.82 -9.92
N ALA A 20 -4.81 -0.14 -10.07
CA ALA A 20 -4.61 -1.29 -10.96
C ALA A 20 -4.99 -0.95 -12.40
N GLN A 21 -4.09 -1.27 -13.33
CA GLN A 21 -4.28 -1.20 -14.78
C GLN A 21 -4.20 -2.61 -15.35
N LEU A 22 -5.30 -3.35 -15.25
CA LEU A 22 -5.37 -4.72 -15.73
C LEU A 22 -5.73 -4.76 -17.23
N PRO A 23 -5.15 -5.69 -18.01
CA PRO A 23 -5.52 -5.90 -19.41
C PRO A 23 -7.02 -6.18 -19.55
N ALA A 24 -7.62 -5.67 -20.63
CA ALA A 24 -9.06 -5.81 -20.86
C ALA A 24 -9.45 -7.25 -21.23
N GLU A 25 -8.51 -7.99 -21.80
CA GLU A 25 -8.61 -9.38 -22.23
C GLU A 25 -8.32 -10.40 -21.11
N MET A 26 -7.96 -9.92 -19.90
CA MET A 26 -7.74 -10.80 -18.76
C MET A 26 -9.01 -11.57 -18.42
N ASP A 27 -8.86 -12.87 -18.15
CA ASP A 27 -9.97 -13.71 -17.72
C ASP A 27 -10.70 -13.08 -16.51
N PRO A 28 -12.04 -12.94 -16.54
CA PRO A 28 -12.78 -12.24 -15.49
C PRO A 28 -12.66 -12.88 -14.10
N GLU A 29 -12.54 -14.21 -14.03
CA GLU A 29 -12.41 -14.93 -12.76
C GLU A 29 -11.00 -14.75 -12.18
N ALA A 30 -9.96 -14.89 -13.02
CA ALA A 30 -8.59 -14.59 -12.63
C ALA A 30 -8.42 -13.13 -12.19
N ARG A 31 -9.08 -12.20 -12.88
CA ARG A 31 -9.11 -10.78 -12.52
C ARG A 31 -9.73 -10.56 -11.14
N ALA A 32 -10.85 -11.23 -10.84
CA ALA A 32 -11.51 -11.12 -9.55
C ALA A 32 -10.66 -11.71 -8.41
N ASP A 33 -10.04 -12.86 -8.63
CA ASP A 33 -9.12 -13.48 -7.66
C ASP A 33 -7.93 -12.57 -7.33
N LEU A 34 -7.26 -12.02 -8.35
CA LEU A 34 -6.12 -11.10 -8.16
C LEU A 34 -6.51 -9.85 -7.36
N ILE A 35 -7.66 -9.27 -7.68
CA ILE A 35 -8.22 -8.12 -6.98
C ILE A 35 -8.51 -8.45 -5.51
N GLU A 36 -9.13 -9.59 -5.25
CA GLU A 36 -9.54 -9.96 -3.89
C GLU A 36 -8.35 -10.31 -3.02
N ARG A 37 -7.40 -11.10 -3.52
CA ARG A 37 -6.18 -11.45 -2.80
C ARG A 37 -5.34 -10.21 -2.49
N THR A 38 -5.26 -9.27 -3.43
CA THR A 38 -4.55 -8.01 -3.18
C THR A 38 -5.29 -7.15 -2.14
N ARG A 39 -6.62 -7.06 -2.21
CA ARG A 39 -7.42 -6.35 -1.20
C ARG A 39 -7.15 -6.90 0.19
N LEU A 40 -7.22 -8.22 0.35
CA LEU A 40 -6.95 -8.90 1.62
C LEU A 40 -5.50 -8.68 2.11
N ALA A 41 -4.51 -8.68 1.20
CA ALA A 41 -3.13 -8.39 1.56
C ALA A 41 -2.94 -6.95 2.08
N VAL A 42 -3.54 -5.96 1.41
CA VAL A 42 -3.48 -4.55 1.83
C VAL A 42 -4.22 -4.34 3.16
N GLU A 43 -5.36 -4.99 3.37
CA GLU A 43 -6.09 -4.95 4.65
C GLU A 43 -5.31 -5.60 5.80
N GLY A 44 -4.39 -6.50 5.49
CA GLY A 44 -3.49 -7.13 6.45
C GLY A 44 -2.26 -6.29 6.81
N TRP A 45 -2.05 -5.12 6.20
CA TRP A 45 -0.92 -4.26 6.54
C TRP A 45 -1.01 -3.71 7.97
N PRO A 46 0.13 -3.49 8.64
CA PRO A 46 0.15 -3.02 10.02
C PRO A 46 -0.56 -1.67 10.20
N GLU A 47 -1.58 -1.65 11.07
CA GLU A 47 -2.33 -0.44 11.46
C GLU A 47 -2.85 0.39 10.28
N VAL A 48 -3.18 -0.27 9.16
CA VAL A 48 -3.56 0.39 7.92
C VAL A 48 -4.89 1.14 8.06
N GLN A 49 -4.92 2.37 7.55
CA GLN A 49 -6.17 3.08 7.28
C GLN A 49 -6.40 3.06 5.76
N LEU A 50 -7.42 2.32 5.32
CA LEU A 50 -7.64 2.00 3.91
C LEU A 50 -8.95 2.59 3.41
N TRP A 51 -8.89 3.24 2.24
CA TRP A 51 -10.06 3.73 1.52
C TRP A 51 -10.00 3.32 0.06
N ARG A 52 -11.18 3.03 -0.50
CA ARG A 52 -11.34 2.80 -1.94
C ARG A 52 -11.65 4.12 -2.65
N LEU A 53 -11.02 4.32 -3.81
CA LEU A 53 -11.35 5.38 -4.75
C LEU A 53 -12.36 4.86 -5.77
N VAL A 54 -13.40 5.65 -6.02
CA VAL A 54 -14.48 5.29 -6.95
C VAL A 54 -13.99 5.43 -8.39
N GLY A 55 -14.48 4.58 -9.31
CA GLY A 55 -14.14 4.62 -10.74
C GLY A 55 -13.15 3.54 -11.20
N GLY A 56 -12.70 2.65 -10.32
CA GLY A 56 -11.84 1.51 -10.67
C GLY A 56 -11.49 0.64 -9.47
N TRP A 57 -10.45 -0.20 -9.63
CA TRP A 57 -9.72 -0.75 -8.48
C TRP A 57 -8.57 0.20 -8.16
N SER A 58 -8.83 1.11 -7.24
CA SER A 58 -7.84 2.04 -6.72
C SER A 58 -8.07 2.22 -5.23
N VAL A 59 -7.00 2.23 -4.46
CA VAL A 59 -7.04 2.38 -3.01
C VAL A 59 -6.00 3.40 -2.55
N VAL A 60 -6.31 4.04 -1.44
CA VAL A 60 -5.39 4.87 -0.67
C VAL A 60 -5.26 4.25 0.71
N ALA A 61 -4.03 4.00 1.12
CA ALA A 61 -3.65 3.45 2.40
C ALA A 61 -2.76 4.45 3.14
N VAL A 62 -3.00 4.63 4.44
CA VAL A 62 -2.06 5.27 5.35
C VAL A 62 -1.49 4.20 6.27
N VAL A 63 -0.17 4.08 6.32
CA VAL A 63 0.55 3.05 7.09
C VAL A 63 1.78 3.62 7.78
N ASN A 64 2.18 3.00 8.89
CA ASN A 64 3.49 3.21 9.51
C ASN A 64 4.43 2.09 9.08
N SER A 65 5.56 2.43 8.48
CA SER A 65 6.52 1.42 8.02
C SER A 65 7.94 1.99 7.90
N GLU A 66 8.94 1.17 8.21
CA GLU A 66 10.35 1.45 7.88
C GLU A 66 10.66 1.22 6.40
N HIS A 67 9.94 0.27 5.77
CA HIS A 67 10.17 -0.19 4.41
C HIS A 67 8.84 -0.26 3.63
N PRO A 68 8.21 0.88 3.30
CA PRO A 68 6.90 0.90 2.64
C PRO A 68 6.90 0.20 1.28
N HIS A 69 8.05 0.11 0.61
CA HIS A 69 8.20 -0.56 -0.68
C HIS A 69 8.06 -2.09 -0.58
N GLU A 70 8.46 -2.70 0.54
CA GLU A 70 8.36 -4.15 0.75
C GLU A 70 6.90 -4.60 0.80
N LEU A 71 6.04 -3.81 1.45
CA LEU A 71 4.59 -4.04 1.50
C LEU A 71 3.95 -4.15 0.10
N ILE A 72 4.52 -3.46 -0.88
CA ILE A 72 3.95 -3.31 -2.22
C ILE A 72 4.44 -4.41 -3.16
N VAL A 73 5.72 -4.79 -3.09
CA VAL A 73 6.29 -5.81 -4.00
C VAL A 73 5.72 -7.21 -3.76
N GLU A 74 5.19 -7.47 -2.58
CA GLU A 74 4.53 -8.74 -2.23
C GLU A 74 3.08 -8.85 -2.74
N LEU A 75 2.51 -7.75 -3.25
CA LEU A 75 1.12 -7.74 -3.69
C LEU A 75 0.95 -8.55 -4.98
N PRO A 76 -0.08 -9.42 -5.06
CA PRO A 76 -0.38 -10.15 -6.30
C PRO A 76 -0.60 -9.25 -7.51
N LEU A 77 -1.20 -8.07 -7.31
CA LEU A 77 -1.40 -7.08 -8.37
C LEU A 77 -0.16 -6.28 -8.75
N TYR A 78 0.97 -6.37 -8.02
CA TYR A 78 2.17 -5.54 -8.21
C TYR A 78 2.56 -5.28 -9.68
N PRO A 79 2.57 -6.29 -10.58
CA PRO A 79 2.92 -6.09 -11.99
C PRO A 79 2.03 -5.11 -12.76
N TRP A 80 0.82 -4.85 -12.27
CA TRP A 80 -0.20 -4.00 -12.90
C TRP A 80 -0.52 -2.74 -12.11
N LEU A 81 0.21 -2.45 -11.02
CA LEU A 81 -0.05 -1.28 -10.19
C LEU A 81 0.71 -0.04 -10.69
N THR A 82 -0.01 1.06 -10.80
CA THR A 82 0.58 2.39 -10.63
C THR A 82 0.61 2.70 -9.14
N VAL A 83 1.78 3.09 -8.63
CA VAL A 83 2.05 3.26 -7.20
C VAL A 83 2.60 4.66 -6.93
N ASN A 84 2.02 5.35 -5.95
CA ASN A 84 2.60 6.56 -5.36
C ASN A 84 2.83 6.32 -3.87
N ILE A 85 3.99 6.72 -3.36
CA ILE A 85 4.38 6.61 -1.95
C ILE A 85 4.86 7.99 -1.51
N GLU A 86 4.19 8.59 -0.53
CA GLU A 86 4.47 9.96 -0.08
C GLU A 86 4.63 9.96 1.45
N PRO A 87 5.71 10.53 2.00
CA PRO A 87 5.88 10.64 3.45
C PRO A 87 4.89 11.66 4.02
N LEU A 88 4.29 11.35 5.17
CA LEU A 88 3.41 12.25 5.91
C LEU A 88 4.11 12.76 7.17
N ALA A 89 3.88 14.03 7.50
CA ALA A 89 4.29 14.64 8.76
C ALA A 89 3.05 15.17 9.50
N ALA A 90 3.07 15.07 10.82
CA ALA A 90 2.12 15.81 11.65
C ALA A 90 2.43 17.31 11.60
N PHE A 91 1.39 18.14 11.77
CA PHE A 91 1.52 19.59 11.87
C PHE A 91 2.04 20.04 13.24
#